data_AF-A0A2U3BBQ4-F1
#
_entry.id   AF-A0A2U3BBQ4-F1
#
_cell.length_a   1.000
_cell.length_b   1.000
_cell.length_c   1.000
_cell.angle_alpha   90.00
_cell.angle_beta   90.00
_cell.angle_gamma   90.00
#
_symmetry.space_group_name_H-M   'P 1'
#
loop_
_entity.id
_entity.type
_entity.pdbx_description
1 polymer ?
#
loop_
_entity_poly.entity_id
_entity_poly.type
_entity_poly.pdbx_seq_one_letter_code
_entity_poly.pdbx_strand_id
1 'polypeptide(L)'
;MVLQDAPHCHAPIHPPAPVPAPIPHPPTPLTIIKGQPNVLIGNVPAARLTDTTTPCLLAGCVPGGPGMIAMGSVTVLIGNLPAARVGDMTAHPSCIAPIPSPTGKILPPGCPTVLIGG
;
A
#
# COMPACT_ATOMS: atom_id res chain seq x y z
N MET A 1 7.18 4.35 2.27
CA MET A 1 6.96 3.03 1.62
C MET A 1 5.86 2.28 2.36
N VAL A 2 5.29 1.26 1.76
CA VAL A 2 4.18 0.46 2.27
C VAL A 2 4.60 -1.00 2.31
N LEU A 3 4.17 -1.76 3.32
CA LEU A 3 4.36 -3.19 3.40
C LEU A 3 3.01 -3.88 3.57
N GLN A 4 2.80 -4.97 2.85
CA GLN A 4 1.62 -5.81 3.01
C GLN A 4 1.72 -6.57 4.34
N ASP A 5 0.60 -6.70 5.06
CA ASP A 5 0.58 -7.17 6.46
C ASP A 5 0.89 -8.67 6.59
N ALA A 6 0.78 -9.43 5.51
CA ALA A 6 1.01 -10.87 5.51
C ALA A 6 1.39 -11.38 4.12
N PRO A 7 1.94 -12.61 4.04
CA PRO A 7 2.03 -13.32 2.78
C PRO A 7 0.67 -13.36 2.12
N HIS A 8 0.64 -13.01 0.84
CA HIS A 8 -0.58 -12.97 0.06
C HIS A 8 -0.25 -13.44 -1.35
N CYS A 9 -1.28 -13.81 -2.07
CA CYS A 9 -1.18 -14.33 -3.42
C CYS A 9 -2.14 -13.56 -4.32
N HIS A 10 -1.77 -13.51 -5.60
CA HIS A 10 -2.47 -12.72 -6.59
C HIS A 10 -3.00 -13.57 -7.74
N ALA A 11 -3.05 -14.91 -7.66
CA ALA A 11 -3.44 -15.73 -8.82
C ALA A 11 -4.94 -16.09 -8.81
N PRO A 12 -5.71 -15.65 -9.83
CA PRO A 12 -6.95 -16.32 -10.27
C PRO A 12 -6.76 -17.05 -11.61
N ILE A 13 -5.53 -17.36 -12.05
CA ILE A 13 -5.29 -17.65 -13.47
C ILE A 13 -5.69 -19.06 -13.96
N HIS A 14 -6.39 -19.86 -13.17
CA HIS A 14 -7.00 -21.09 -13.65
C HIS A 14 -8.42 -21.30 -13.09
N PRO A 15 -9.31 -22.04 -13.80
CA PRO A 15 -10.56 -22.58 -13.24
C PRO A 15 -10.27 -23.28 -11.90
N PRO A 16 -11.27 -23.55 -11.04
CA PRO A 16 -11.10 -24.30 -9.79
C PRO A 16 -10.36 -25.62 -10.04
N ALA A 17 -9.04 -25.58 -9.97
CA ALA A 17 -8.17 -26.70 -10.22
C ALA A 17 -7.89 -27.34 -8.87
N PRO A 18 -7.89 -28.68 -8.77
CA PRO A 18 -7.51 -29.38 -7.54
C PRO A 18 -6.13 -28.98 -6.99
N VAL A 19 -5.25 -28.40 -7.82
CA VAL A 19 -3.96 -27.74 -7.55
C VAL A 19 -3.46 -27.15 -8.89
N PRO A 20 -2.67 -26.06 -8.97
CA PRO A 20 -1.75 -25.53 -7.95
C PRO A 20 -2.34 -24.38 -7.12
N ALA A 21 -2.19 -24.47 -5.80
CA ALA A 21 -2.53 -23.38 -4.89
C ALA A 21 -1.63 -22.15 -5.18
N PRO A 22 -2.18 -20.92 -5.07
CA PRO A 22 -1.38 -19.71 -5.17
C PRO A 22 -0.18 -19.76 -4.21
N ILE A 23 1.04 -19.69 -4.72
CA ILE A 23 2.26 -19.73 -3.89
C ILE A 23 2.40 -18.37 -3.17
N PRO A 24 2.31 -18.32 -1.83
CA PRO A 24 2.52 -17.08 -1.11
C PRO A 24 3.96 -16.61 -1.25
N HIS A 25 4.14 -15.31 -1.42
CA HIS A 25 5.45 -14.68 -1.30
C HIS A 25 5.52 -13.86 -0.02
N PRO A 26 6.72 -13.64 0.54
CA PRO A 26 6.90 -12.67 1.61
C PRO A 26 6.46 -11.26 1.16
N PRO A 27 5.93 -10.43 2.08
CA PRO A 27 5.65 -9.02 1.80
C PRO A 27 6.89 -8.31 1.26
N THR A 28 6.72 -7.53 0.20
CA THR A 28 7.77 -6.66 -0.34
C THR A 28 7.40 -5.20 -0.12
N PRO A 29 8.38 -4.34 0.22
CA PRO A 29 8.06 -2.93 0.34
C PRO A 29 7.72 -2.30 -1.02
N LEU A 30 6.58 -1.62 -1.08
CA LEU A 30 6.13 -0.86 -2.24
C LEU A 30 6.32 0.65 -1.99
N THR A 31 6.82 1.37 -2.99
CA THR A 31 7.06 2.81 -2.85
C THR A 31 5.78 3.58 -3.13
N ILE A 32 5.50 4.65 -2.38
CA ILE A 32 4.37 5.55 -2.66
C ILE A 32 4.83 6.49 -3.77
N ILE A 33 4.08 6.59 -4.87
CA ILE A 33 4.53 7.29 -6.09
C ILE A 33 3.66 8.48 -6.49
N LYS A 34 2.40 8.54 -6.04
CA LYS A 34 1.48 9.62 -6.44
C LYS A 34 1.74 10.91 -5.66
N GLY A 35 1.48 10.89 -4.34
CA GLY A 35 1.66 12.05 -3.47
C GLY A 35 0.85 13.29 -3.90
N GLN A 36 0.92 14.36 -3.09
CA GLN A 36 0.53 15.69 -3.51
C GLN A 36 1.76 16.46 -4.02
N PRO A 37 1.79 16.88 -5.30
CA PRO A 37 2.97 17.54 -5.87
C PRO A 37 3.28 18.92 -5.25
N ASN A 38 2.26 19.65 -4.77
CA ASN A 38 2.43 21.02 -4.27
C ASN A 38 2.76 21.11 -2.77
N VAL A 39 2.69 20.01 -2.01
CA VAL A 39 3.02 20.00 -0.59
C VAL A 39 4.12 18.97 -0.38
N LEU A 40 5.28 19.45 0.02
CA LEU A 40 6.47 18.62 0.19
C LEU A 40 6.73 18.37 1.68
N ILE A 41 7.00 17.11 2.02
CA ILE A 41 7.46 16.68 3.34
C ILE A 41 8.79 15.98 3.13
N GLY A 42 9.88 16.47 3.73
CA GLY A 42 11.22 15.94 3.50
C GLY A 42 11.68 16.04 2.04
N ASN A 43 11.32 17.13 1.35
CA ASN A 43 11.60 17.38 -0.08
C ASN A 43 10.96 16.42 -1.08
N VAL A 44 9.98 15.60 -0.67
CA VAL A 44 9.19 14.74 -1.57
C VAL A 44 7.71 15.04 -1.45
N PRO A 45 6.90 14.77 -2.49
CA PRO A 45 5.44 14.91 -2.45
C PRO A 45 4.81 14.22 -1.24
N ALA A 46 3.98 14.95 -0.49
CA ALA A 46 3.35 14.44 0.72
C ALA A 46 2.28 13.40 0.40
N ALA A 47 2.30 12.26 1.09
CA ALA A 47 1.37 11.16 0.89
C ALA A 47 0.01 11.42 1.57
N ARG A 48 -1.06 10.94 0.94
CA ARG A 48 -2.45 11.18 1.35
C ARG A 48 -3.32 9.97 1.10
N LEU A 49 -4.53 10.00 1.65
CA LEU A 49 -5.59 9.07 1.27
C LEU A 49 -5.72 8.99 -0.26
N THR A 50 -5.89 7.77 -0.79
CA THR A 50 -5.98 7.44 -2.22
C THR A 50 -4.68 7.55 -3.02
N ASP A 51 -3.55 7.93 -2.42
CA ASP A 51 -2.27 7.86 -3.11
C ASP A 51 -1.85 6.41 -3.33
N THR A 52 -1.29 6.16 -4.51
CA THR A 52 -0.98 4.81 -4.97
C THR A 52 0.49 4.47 -4.82
N THR A 53 0.77 3.18 -4.64
CA THR A 53 2.12 2.64 -4.63
C THR A 53 2.58 2.21 -6.02
N THR A 54 3.86 1.88 -6.16
CA THR A 54 4.30 1.01 -7.25
C THR A 54 3.52 -0.31 -7.22
N PRO A 55 3.27 -0.94 -8.37
CA PRO A 55 2.81 -2.31 -8.42
C PRO A 55 3.86 -3.25 -7.78
N CYS A 56 3.40 -4.37 -7.27
CA CYS A 56 4.26 -5.50 -6.92
C CYS A 56 4.82 -6.11 -8.21
N LEU A 57 6.14 -6.11 -8.35
CA LEU A 57 6.84 -6.57 -9.56
C LEU A 57 7.32 -8.03 -9.48
N LEU A 58 6.93 -8.77 -8.44
CA LEU A 58 7.26 -10.19 -8.36
C LEU A 58 6.58 -10.94 -9.51
N ALA A 59 7.31 -11.83 -10.18
CA ALA A 59 6.82 -12.54 -11.37
C ALA A 59 5.51 -13.33 -11.12
N GLY A 60 5.30 -13.81 -9.88
CA GLY A 60 4.06 -14.48 -9.47
C GLY A 60 2.90 -13.55 -9.10
N CYS A 61 3.12 -12.23 -9.08
CA CYS A 61 2.12 -11.22 -8.75
C CYS A 61 1.48 -10.64 -10.00
N VAL A 62 0.44 -11.30 -10.50
CA VAL A 62 -0.32 -10.82 -11.67
C VAL A 62 -1.79 -10.67 -11.27
N PRO A 63 -2.38 -9.47 -11.33
CA PRO A 63 -1.86 -8.27 -11.99
C PRO A 63 -0.84 -7.47 -11.17
N GLY A 64 -0.62 -7.82 -9.89
CA GLY A 64 0.36 -7.14 -9.01
C GLY A 64 0.09 -5.65 -8.80
N GLY A 65 -1.10 -5.17 -9.21
CA GLY A 65 -1.46 -3.77 -9.33
C GLY A 65 -1.18 -2.92 -8.09
N PRO A 66 -1.22 -1.59 -8.21
CA PRO A 66 -0.79 -0.71 -7.15
C PRO A 66 -1.64 -0.88 -5.89
N GLY A 67 -0.98 -0.80 -4.74
CA GLY A 67 -1.66 -0.53 -3.48
C GLY A 67 -2.14 0.91 -3.41
N MET A 68 -3.02 1.19 -2.46
CA MET A 68 -3.63 2.49 -2.22
C MET A 68 -3.65 2.78 -0.72
N ILE A 69 -3.37 4.01 -0.33
CA ILE A 69 -3.55 4.46 1.05
C ILE A 69 -5.05 4.51 1.36
N ALA A 70 -5.48 3.70 2.32
CA ALA A 70 -6.88 3.47 2.66
C ALA A 70 -7.33 4.25 3.91
N MET A 71 -6.38 4.72 4.72
CA MET A 71 -6.64 5.53 5.91
C MET A 71 -5.62 6.67 6.01
N GLY A 72 -6.00 7.76 6.66
CA GLY A 72 -5.17 8.94 6.91
C GLY A 72 -5.56 9.61 8.22
N SER A 73 -4.96 10.77 8.51
CA SER A 73 -5.31 11.63 9.65
C SER A 73 -6.77 12.10 9.59
N VAL A 74 -7.45 12.12 10.74
CA VAL A 74 -8.82 12.63 10.84
C VAL A 74 -8.89 14.16 10.95
N THR A 75 -7.77 14.83 11.23
CA THR A 75 -7.72 16.28 11.44
C THR A 75 -6.83 17.04 10.46
N VAL A 76 -5.82 16.38 9.89
CA VAL A 76 -4.85 17.02 9.00
C VAL A 76 -5.16 16.65 7.55
N LEU A 77 -5.43 17.67 6.74
CA LEU A 77 -5.67 17.52 5.31
C LEU A 77 -4.48 18.06 4.52
N ILE A 78 -4.09 17.35 3.47
CA ILE A 78 -3.11 17.79 2.48
C ILE A 78 -3.85 17.82 1.14
N GLY A 79 -4.06 19.02 0.59
CA GLY A 79 -4.79 19.19 -0.68
C GLY A 79 -6.19 18.57 -0.67
N ASN A 80 -6.93 18.85 0.40
CA ASN A 80 -8.30 18.39 0.66
C ASN A 80 -8.50 16.88 0.87
N LEU A 81 -7.42 16.12 1.07
CA LEU A 81 -7.50 14.70 1.42
C LEU A 81 -6.76 14.44 2.75
N PRO A 82 -7.21 13.46 3.56
CA PRO A 82 -6.51 13.05 4.78
C PRO A 82 -5.03 12.78 4.55
N ALA A 83 -4.18 13.38 5.39
CA ALA A 83 -2.74 13.21 5.34
C ALA A 83 -2.34 11.80 5.80
N ALA A 84 -1.43 11.14 5.07
CA ALA A 84 -1.00 9.79 5.42
C ALA A 84 0.15 9.79 6.43
N ARG A 85 0.17 8.80 7.32
CA ARG A 85 1.07 8.65 8.47
C ARG A 85 1.69 7.26 8.49
N VAL A 86 2.81 7.13 9.19
CA VAL A 86 3.36 5.80 9.51
C VAL A 86 2.30 4.99 10.27
N GLY A 87 2.09 3.74 9.86
CA GLY A 87 1.06 2.87 10.43
C GLY A 87 -0.35 3.05 9.83
N ASP A 88 -0.60 4.03 8.95
CA ASP A 88 -1.90 4.12 8.29
C ASP A 88 -2.12 2.91 7.37
N MET A 89 -3.37 2.44 7.33
CA MET A 89 -3.77 1.27 6.56
C MET A 89 -3.70 1.54 5.05
N THR A 90 -3.24 0.55 4.31
CA THR A 90 -3.25 0.52 2.86
C THR A 90 -4.05 -0.68 2.37
N ALA A 91 -4.67 -0.55 1.20
CA ALA A 91 -5.40 -1.60 0.51
C ALA A 91 -4.67 -1.98 -0.78
N HIS A 92 -4.62 -3.28 -1.09
CA HIS A 92 -3.94 -3.85 -2.25
C HIS A 92 -4.95 -4.64 -3.07
N PRO A 93 -5.88 -3.97 -3.79
CA PRO A 93 -7.07 -4.60 -4.36
C PRO A 93 -6.77 -5.64 -5.44
N SER A 94 -5.55 -5.69 -5.96
CA SER A 94 -5.07 -6.73 -6.88
C SER A 94 -4.84 -8.08 -6.16
N CYS A 95 -4.60 -8.07 -4.84
CA CYS A 95 -4.45 -9.27 -4.01
C CYS A 95 -5.80 -9.98 -3.86
N ILE A 96 -5.89 -11.23 -4.33
CA ILE A 96 -7.13 -12.03 -4.32
C ILE A 96 -7.04 -13.18 -3.30
N ALA A 97 -5.89 -13.35 -2.63
CA ALA A 97 -5.71 -14.39 -1.64
C ALA A 97 -6.68 -14.30 -0.46
N PRO A 98 -7.26 -15.43 -0.03
CA PRO A 98 -7.91 -15.52 1.26
C PRO A 98 -6.84 -15.61 2.35
N ILE A 99 -6.96 -14.73 3.35
CA ILE A 99 -6.21 -14.65 4.63
C ILE A 99 -4.90 -13.84 4.58
N PRO A 100 -4.67 -12.89 5.51
CA PRO A 100 -5.59 -12.24 6.44
C PRO A 100 -6.33 -11.04 5.82
N SER A 101 -5.81 -10.39 4.78
CA SER A 101 -6.51 -9.34 4.02
C SER A 101 -5.57 -8.79 2.94
N PRO A 102 -6.08 -8.24 1.82
CA PRO A 102 -5.28 -7.42 0.91
C PRO A 102 -4.90 -6.07 1.54
N THR A 103 -4.36 -6.06 2.75
CA THR A 103 -4.00 -4.86 3.50
C THR A 103 -2.51 -4.76 3.77
N GLY A 104 -2.08 -3.54 4.03
CA GLY A 104 -0.74 -3.25 4.49
C GLY A 104 -0.72 -2.04 5.41
N LYS A 105 0.49 -1.59 5.71
CA LYS A 105 0.77 -0.38 6.50
C LYS A 105 1.86 0.45 5.87
N ILE A 106 1.78 1.76 6.06
CA ILE A 106 2.89 2.66 5.76
C ILE A 106 4.01 2.38 6.76
N LEU A 107 5.21 2.08 6.24
CA LEU A 107 6.36 1.73 7.05
C LEU A 107 7.08 2.97 7.63
N PRO A 108 7.73 2.82 8.79
CA PRO A 108 8.73 3.78 9.27
C PRO A 108 9.92 3.89 8.29
N PRO A 109 10.74 4.95 8.39
CA PRO A 109 10.71 6.02 9.42
C PRO A 109 9.79 7.20 9.10
N GLY A 110 9.13 7.23 7.94
CA GLY A 110 8.45 8.46 7.49
C GLY A 110 9.45 9.62 7.36
N CYS A 111 9.01 10.85 7.65
CA CYS A 111 9.88 12.02 7.74
C CYS A 111 10.17 12.35 9.21
N PRO A 112 11.41 12.22 9.70
CA PRO A 112 11.72 12.38 11.14
C PRO A 112 11.44 13.75 11.74
N THR A 113 11.37 14.79 10.89
CA THR A 113 11.15 16.18 11.33
C THR A 113 9.68 16.58 11.35
N VAL A 114 8.77 15.70 10.89
CA VAL A 114 7.35 16.02 10.75
C VAL A 114 6.51 14.96 11.46
N LEU A 115 5.67 15.43 12.38
CA LEU A 115 4.63 14.64 13.02
C LEU A 115 3.26 15.12 12.53
N ILE A 116 2.46 14.20 12.03
CA ILE A 116 1.08 14.47 11.60
C ILE A 116 0.14 13.94 12.69
N GLY A 117 -0.54 14.85 13.38
CA GLY A 117 -1.45 14.54 14.48
C GLY A 117 -2.83 14.05 14.05
N GLY A 118 -3.66 13.74 15.05
CA GLY A 118 -5.00 13.14 14.90
C GLY A 118 -4.93 11.62 14.89
#